data_AF-A0A920HLG6-F1
#
_entry.id   AF-A0A920HLG6-F1
#
_cell.length_a   1.000
_cell.length_b   1.000
_cell.length_c   1.000
_cell.angle_alpha   90.00
_cell.angle_beta   90.00
_cell.angle_gamma   90.00
#
_symmetry.space_group_name_H-M   'P 1'
#
loop_
_entity.id
_entity.type
_entity.pdbx_description
1 polymer ?
#
loop_
_entity_poly.entity_id
_entity_poly.type
_entity_poly.pdbx_seq_one_letter_code
_entity_poly.pdbx_strand_id
1 'polypeptide(L)'
;MDANVDWMQIIQDAHKGKTKRSVIRKYIKESTENKYRASSRSYTMQSISNLSEEGLDPEATIKATYIGMEALNDDYVEFEKQFFREQHKGNKYWWDLSEIIDRSDNAYKPITHQFLKLIKIILTQTGLNNLLQMR
;
A
#
# COMPACT_ATOMS: atom_id res chain seq x y z
N MET A 1 14.56 -15.70 2.96
CA MET A 1 15.38 -15.21 4.09
C MET A 1 16.63 -16.03 4.11
N ASP A 2 17.80 -15.38 4.12
CA ASP A 2 19.07 -16.09 4.17
C ASP A 2 19.19 -16.90 5.45
N ALA A 3 19.57 -18.18 5.31
CA ALA A 3 19.75 -19.11 6.42
C ALA A 3 20.93 -18.73 7.33
N ASN A 4 21.76 -17.75 6.93
CA ASN A 4 22.96 -17.33 7.63
C ASN A 4 22.78 -16.10 8.53
N VAL A 5 21.56 -15.58 8.68
CA VAL A 5 21.28 -14.41 9.52
C VAL A 5 20.73 -14.84 10.89
N ASP A 6 21.39 -14.44 11.97
CA ASP A 6 20.88 -14.64 13.34
C ASP A 6 19.77 -13.62 13.66
N TRP A 7 18.56 -13.94 13.19
CA TRP A 7 17.35 -13.16 13.43
C TRP A 7 17.01 -13.00 14.92
N MET A 8 17.43 -13.94 15.76
CA MET A 8 17.18 -13.85 17.20
C MET A 8 17.99 -12.70 17.80
N GLN A 9 19.27 -12.61 17.46
CA GLN A 9 20.14 -11.55 17.97
C GLN A 9 19.69 -10.17 17.48
N ILE A 10 19.38 -10.03 16.18
CA ILE A 10 18.92 -8.76 15.59
C ILE A 10 17.65 -8.24 16.27
N ILE A 11 16.66 -9.11 16.49
CA ILE A 11 15.39 -8.70 17.11
C ILE A 11 15.59 -8.41 18.61
N GLN A 12 16.47 -9.14 19.29
CA GLN A 12 16.82 -8.88 20.68
C GLN A 12 17.40 -7.47 20.86
N ASP A 13 18.31 -7.08 19.95
CA ASP A 13 18.99 -5.79 19.97
C ASP A 13 18.03 -4.65 19.61
N ALA A 14 17.16 -4.85 18.60
CA ALA A 14 16.11 -3.89 18.25
C ALA A 14 15.14 -3.63 19.41
N HIS A 15 14.80 -4.68 20.17
CA HIS A 15 13.97 -4.57 21.37
C HIS A 15 14.76 -4.14 22.63
N LYS A 16 16.06 -3.86 22.51
CA LYS A 16 16.97 -3.46 23.61
C LYS A 16 16.88 -4.42 24.81
N GLY A 17 16.72 -5.72 24.55
CA GLY A 17 16.54 -6.75 25.57
C GLY A 17 15.23 -6.69 26.38
N LYS A 18 14.32 -5.75 26.11
CA LYS A 18 13.05 -5.58 26.86
C LYS A 18 12.03 -6.69 26.59
N THR A 19 12.19 -7.42 25.49
CA THR A 19 11.28 -8.50 25.10
C THR A 19 11.88 -9.85 25.44
N LYS A 20 11.07 -10.72 26.06
CA LYS A 20 11.49 -12.07 26.47
C LYS A 20 11.91 -12.88 25.23
N ARG A 21 13.03 -13.59 25.32
CA ARG A 21 13.53 -14.50 24.26
C ARG A 21 12.49 -15.51 23.77
N SER A 22 11.64 -16.02 24.65
CA SER A 22 10.58 -16.97 24.29
C SER A 22 9.53 -16.35 23.35
N VAL A 23 9.22 -15.07 23.54
CA VAL A 23 8.28 -14.32 22.69
C VAL A 23 8.89 -14.06 21.32
N ILE A 24 10.16 -13.63 21.27
CA ILE A 24 10.90 -13.43 20.02
C ILE A 24 10.98 -14.75 19.23
N ARG A 25 11.36 -15.85 19.90
CA ARG A 25 11.42 -17.19 19.29
C ARG A 25 10.08 -17.60 18.70
N LYS A 26 8.98 -17.34 19.42
CA LYS A 26 7.63 -17.63 18.94
C LYS A 26 7.35 -16.87 17.64
N TYR A 27 7.55 -15.55 17.60
CA TYR A 27 7.26 -14.76 16.39
C TYR A 27 8.16 -15.08 15.21
N ILE A 28 9.46 -15.37 15.44
CA ILE A 28 10.36 -15.86 14.39
C ILE A 28 9.78 -17.15 13.81
N LYS A 29 9.49 -18.15 14.67
CA LYS A 29 8.92 -19.43 14.26
C LYS A 29 7.62 -19.25 13.47
N GLU A 30 6.67 -18.47 13.98
CA GLU A 30 5.38 -18.25 13.33
C GLU A 30 5.52 -17.52 11.98
N SER A 31 6.52 -16.66 11.83
CA SER A 31 6.81 -15.95 10.58
C SER A 31 7.53 -16.84 9.55
N THR A 32 8.50 -17.65 9.97
CA THR A 32 9.26 -18.54 9.08
C THR A 32 8.48 -19.77 8.66
N GLU A 33 7.59 -20.28 9.52
CA GLU A 33 6.71 -21.41 9.22
C GLU A 33 5.40 -20.99 8.53
N ASN A 34 5.27 -19.72 8.12
CA ASN A 34 4.08 -19.19 7.45
C ASN A 34 2.76 -19.43 8.21
N LYS A 35 2.77 -19.40 9.55
CA LYS A 35 1.56 -19.63 10.37
C LYS A 35 0.39 -18.73 10.00
N TYR A 36 0.67 -17.50 9.59
CA TYR A 36 -0.33 -16.46 9.33
C TYR A 36 -0.66 -16.25 7.85
N ARG A 37 0.12 -16.81 6.92
CA ARG A 37 0.01 -16.53 5.49
C ARG A 37 -0.13 -17.83 4.72
N ALA A 38 -1.27 -18.04 4.07
CA ALA A 38 -1.45 -19.17 3.16
C ALA A 38 -0.57 -19.02 1.90
N SER A 39 -0.44 -17.79 1.38
CA SER A 39 0.48 -17.45 0.31
C SER A 39 0.85 -15.96 0.38
N SER A 40 1.96 -15.58 -0.23
CA SER A 40 2.35 -14.18 -0.41
C SER A 40 2.57 -13.91 -1.89
N ARG A 41 2.10 -12.76 -2.37
CA ARG A 41 2.34 -12.25 -3.72
C ARG A 41 3.02 -10.90 -3.60
N SER A 42 4.07 -10.67 -4.36
CA SER A 42 4.80 -9.40 -4.37
C SER A 42 4.76 -8.77 -5.75
N TYR A 43 4.65 -7.45 -5.77
CA TYR A 43 4.79 -6.62 -6.97
C TYR A 43 5.83 -5.56 -6.64
N THR A 44 6.88 -5.49 -7.44
CA THR A 44 7.89 -4.43 -7.38
C THR A 44 7.46 -3.35 -8.35
N MET A 45 7.36 -2.13 -7.84
CA MET A 45 6.77 -1.02 -8.56
C MET A 45 7.79 0.09 -8.78
N GLN A 46 7.77 0.68 -9.97
CA GLN A 46 8.51 1.89 -10.29
C GLN A 46 7.52 3.04 -10.51
N SER A 47 7.65 4.09 -9.71
CA SER A 47 6.80 5.28 -9.84
C SER A 47 7.14 6.01 -11.14
N ILE A 48 6.10 6.24 -11.95
CA ILE A 48 6.18 7.00 -13.20
C ILE A 48 5.81 8.45 -12.95
N SER A 49 4.72 8.67 -12.21
CA SER A 49 4.22 10.00 -11.91
C SER A 49 3.44 9.96 -10.61
N ASN A 50 3.67 10.95 -9.77
CA ASN A 50 2.88 11.17 -8.58
C ASN A 50 2.30 12.58 -8.56
N LEU A 51 1.30 12.73 -7.70
CA LEU A 51 0.72 14.00 -7.29
C LEU A 51 0.44 13.87 -5.80
N SER A 52 1.05 14.75 -5.02
CA SER A 52 0.88 14.83 -3.58
C SER A 52 0.52 16.24 -3.17
N GLU A 53 -0.44 16.38 -2.27
CA GLU A 53 -0.68 17.65 -1.60
C GLU A 53 0.16 17.74 -0.32
N GLU A 54 0.58 18.95 0.06
CA GLU A 54 1.31 19.19 1.31
C GLU A 54 0.39 18.90 2.53
N GLY A 55 0.98 18.37 3.62
CA GLY A 55 0.25 18.11 4.87
C GLY A 55 -0.35 16.70 5.01
N LEU A 56 0.29 15.68 4.43
CA LEU A 56 -0.04 14.28 4.65
C LEU A 56 0.45 13.80 6.02
N ASP A 57 -0.38 13.97 7.04
CA ASP A 57 -0.23 13.22 8.28
C ASP A 57 -1.08 11.94 8.21
N PRO A 58 -0.49 10.74 8.41
CA PRO A 58 -1.23 9.49 8.37
C PRO A 58 -2.25 9.42 9.53
N GLU A 59 -3.53 9.54 9.20
CA GLU A 59 -4.64 9.39 10.14
C GLU A 59 -5.39 8.06 9.94
N ALA A 60 -5.96 7.50 11.01
CA ALA A 60 -6.66 6.21 11.00
C ALA A 60 -7.89 6.17 10.07
N THR A 61 -8.38 7.32 9.61
CA THR A 61 -9.56 7.46 8.75
C THR A 61 -9.22 7.52 7.25
N ILE A 62 -7.94 7.62 6.90
CA ILE A 62 -7.50 7.71 5.51
C ILE A 62 -7.69 6.35 4.83
N LYS A 63 -8.40 6.35 3.70
CA LYS A 63 -8.55 5.15 2.87
C LYS A 63 -7.58 5.19 1.70
N ALA A 64 -6.73 4.18 1.62
CA ALA A 64 -5.91 3.88 0.46
C ALA A 64 -6.65 2.90 -0.44
N THR A 65 -6.63 3.14 -1.75
CA THR A 65 -7.10 2.19 -2.75
C THR A 65 -5.98 1.89 -3.72
N TYR A 66 -5.74 0.59 -3.91
CA TYR A 66 -4.81 0.07 -4.89
C TYR A 66 -5.60 -0.52 -6.06
N ILE A 67 -5.31 -0.06 -7.27
CA ILE A 67 -5.99 -0.51 -8.49
C ILE A 67 -4.93 -1.04 -9.44
N GLY A 68 -4.96 -2.34 -9.71
CA GLY A 68 -4.12 -2.97 -10.74
C GLY A 68 -4.82 -2.93 -12.09
N MET A 69 -4.07 -2.63 -13.14
CA MET A 69 -4.59 -2.35 -14.48
C MET A 69 -3.73 -3.03 -15.53
N GLU A 70 -4.37 -3.40 -16.63
CA GLU A 70 -3.71 -3.89 -17.83
C GLU A 70 -3.78 -2.79 -18.89
N ALA A 71 -2.63 -2.22 -19.23
CA ALA A 71 -2.53 -1.25 -20.32
C ALA A 71 -2.88 -1.94 -21.64
N LEU A 72 -3.82 -1.36 -22.39
CA LEU A 72 -4.23 -1.87 -23.69
C LEU A 72 -3.22 -1.49 -24.79
N ASN A 73 -2.57 -0.34 -24.66
CA ASN A 73 -1.63 0.24 -25.62
C ASN A 73 -0.58 1.12 -24.93
N ASP A 74 0.47 1.47 -25.66
CA ASP A 74 1.60 2.27 -25.15
C ASP A 74 1.19 3.70 -24.76
N ASP A 75 0.14 4.23 -25.39
CA ASP A 75 -0.40 5.57 -25.13
C ASP A 75 -1.11 5.68 -23.76
N TYR A 76 -1.37 4.55 -23.11
CA TYR A 76 -2.10 4.48 -21.85
C TYR A 76 -1.47 5.36 -20.76
N VAL A 77 -0.15 5.32 -20.62
CA VAL A 77 0.57 6.08 -19.59
C VAL A 77 0.41 7.59 -19.80
N GLU A 78 0.47 8.03 -21.06
CA GLU A 78 0.36 9.44 -21.40
C GLU A 78 -1.07 9.95 -21.21
N PHE A 79 -2.08 9.15 -21.58
CA PHE A 79 -3.49 9.44 -21.31
C PHE A 79 -3.76 9.60 -19.80
N GLU A 80 -3.25 8.70 -18.97
CA GLU A 80 -3.40 8.77 -17.51
C GLU A 80 -2.73 10.02 -16.91
N LYS A 81 -1.54 10.37 -17.39
CA LYS A 81 -0.83 11.58 -16.97
C LYS A 81 -1.57 12.86 -17.35
N GLN A 82 -2.12 12.94 -18.57
CA GLN A 82 -2.75 14.17 -19.05
C GLN A 82 -4.16 14.35 -18.51
N PHE A 83 -4.94 13.27 -18.44
CA PHE A 83 -6.35 13.34 -18.09
C PHE A 83 -6.59 13.12 -16.60
N PHE A 84 -6.10 12.00 -16.05
CA PHE A 84 -6.44 11.62 -14.69
C PHE A 84 -5.65 12.40 -13.66
N ARG A 85 -4.34 12.64 -13.85
CA ARG A 85 -3.54 13.43 -12.90
C ARG A 85 -4.16 14.80 -12.62
N GLU A 86 -4.61 15.50 -13.67
CA GLU A 86 -5.21 16.84 -13.54
C GLU A 86 -6.56 16.80 -12.81
N GLN A 87 -7.39 15.78 -13.07
CA GLN A 87 -8.67 15.56 -12.35
C GLN A 87 -8.50 15.25 -10.85
N HIS A 88 -7.30 14.84 -10.45
CA HIS A 88 -7.00 14.47 -9.06
C HIS A 88 -6.49 15.65 -8.22
N LYS A 89 -6.14 16.79 -8.85
CA LYS A 89 -5.77 18.02 -8.13
C LYS A 89 -6.94 18.55 -7.31
N GLY A 90 -6.75 18.83 -6.02
CA GLY A 90 -7.74 19.45 -5.13
C GLY A 90 -8.82 18.50 -4.58
N ASN A 91 -8.89 17.25 -5.04
CA ASN A 91 -9.89 16.27 -4.59
C ASN A 91 -9.27 15.11 -3.78
N LYS A 92 -7.95 14.90 -3.85
CA LYS A 92 -7.27 13.70 -3.35
C LYS A 92 -5.89 14.05 -2.80
N TYR A 93 -5.50 13.38 -1.72
CA TYR A 93 -4.26 13.67 -0.99
C TYR A 93 -3.01 13.09 -1.66
N TRP A 94 -3.15 11.92 -2.29
CA TRP A 94 -2.06 11.27 -3.01
C TRP A 94 -2.61 10.49 -4.19
N TRP A 95 -1.98 10.66 -5.33
CA TRP A 95 -2.16 9.85 -6.52
C TRP A 95 -0.77 9.44 -7.02
N ASP A 96 -0.58 8.16 -7.27
CA ASP A 96 0.66 7.64 -7.84
C ASP A 96 0.35 6.61 -8.92
N LEU A 97 0.88 6.87 -10.11
CA LEU A 97 0.96 5.95 -11.23
C LEU A 97 2.31 5.25 -11.18
N SER A 98 2.28 3.94 -11.11
CA SER A 98 3.47 3.11 -11.12
C SER A 98 3.36 1.98 -12.14
N GLU A 99 4.47 1.61 -12.76
CA GLU A 99 4.61 0.37 -13.53
C GLU A 99 5.10 -0.77 -12.64
N ILE A 100 4.74 -2.00 -13.00
CA ILE A 100 5.21 -3.20 -12.31
C ILE A 100 6.43 -3.75 -13.04
N ILE A 101 7.61 -3.55 -12.46
CA ILE A 101 8.90 -3.97 -13.04
C ILE A 101 9.25 -5.43 -12.72
N ASP A 102 8.75 -5.95 -11.60
CA ASP A 102 9.00 -7.32 -11.17
C ASP A 102 7.83 -7.83 -10.31
N ARG A 103 7.66 -9.15 -10.25
CA ARG A 103 6.59 -9.80 -9.47
C ARG A 103 6.95 -11.22 -9.10
N SER A 104 6.39 -11.70 -7.99
CA SER A 104 6.52 -13.12 -7.64
C SER A 104 5.84 -14.03 -8.67
N ASP A 105 6.32 -15.26 -8.85
CA ASP A 105 5.81 -16.20 -9.85
C ASP A 105 4.30 -16.49 -9.72
N ASN A 106 3.81 -16.47 -8.48
CA ASN A 106 2.40 -16.68 -8.13
C ASN A 106 1.54 -15.41 -8.22
N ALA A 107 2.10 -14.28 -8.66
CA ALA A 107 1.38 -13.02 -8.84
C ALA A 107 0.46 -13.05 -10.07
N TYR A 108 -0.58 -12.21 -10.07
CA TYR A 108 -1.46 -12.11 -11.23
C TYR A 108 -0.73 -11.37 -12.36
N LYS A 109 -0.50 -12.05 -13.48
CA LYS A 109 0.37 -11.60 -14.57
C LYS A 109 -0.20 -10.51 -15.49
N PRO A 110 -1.51 -10.48 -15.80
CA PRO A 110 -2.05 -9.49 -16.74
C PRO A 110 -1.91 -8.02 -16.30
N ILE A 111 -1.79 -7.75 -15.00
CA ILE A 111 -1.62 -6.37 -14.52
C ILE A 111 -0.23 -5.85 -14.93
N THR A 112 -0.18 -4.71 -15.61
CA THR A 112 1.08 -4.04 -16.02
C THR A 112 1.35 -2.77 -15.22
N HIS A 113 0.29 -2.10 -14.76
CA HIS A 113 0.37 -0.83 -14.04
C HIS A 113 -0.47 -0.86 -12.77
N GLN A 114 -0.16 0.03 -11.83
CA GLN A 114 -0.92 0.20 -10.60
C GLN A 114 -1.12 1.67 -10.26
N PHE A 115 -2.34 1.98 -9.81
CA PHE A 115 -2.64 3.23 -9.11
C PHE A 115 -2.67 3.03 -7.61
N LEU A 116 -2.02 3.96 -6.90
CA LEU A 116 -2.32 4.23 -5.50
C LEU A 116 -3.09 5.54 -5.39
N LYS A 117 -4.22 5.49 -4.69
CA LYS A 117 -5.04 6.66 -4.43
C LYS A 117 -5.36 6.76 -2.94
N LEU A 118 -5.01 7.89 -2.33
CA LEU A 118 -5.41 8.25 -0.97
C LEU A 118 -6.56 9.27 -1.03
N ILE A 119 -7.72 8.88 -0.51
CA ILE A 119 -8.87 9.77 -0.37
C ILE A 119 -9.03 10.11 1.10
N LYS A 120 -9.10 11.41 1.41
CA LYS A 120 -9.64 11.84 2.70
C LYS A 120 -11.15 11.80 2.62
N ILE A 121 -11.75 10.95 3.43
CA ILE A 121 -13.16 11.08 3.73
C ILE A 121 -13.26 12.25 4.70
N ILE A 122 -13.49 13.45 4.16
CA ILE A 122 -14.00 14.53 4.99
C ILE A 122 -15.45 14.14 5.27
N LEU A 123 -15.72 13.57 6.45
CA LEU A 123 -17.07 13.61 7.00
C LEU A 123 -17.35 15.09 7.30
N THR A 124 -17.83 15.83 6.30
CA THR A 124 -18.37 17.15 6.56
C THR A 124 -19.57 16.94 7.48
N GLN A 125 -19.66 17.74 8.56
CA GLN A 125 -20.80 17.74 9.49
C GLN A 125 -22.16 17.77 8.76
N THR A 126 -22.17 18.34 7.55
CA THR A 126 -23.29 18.41 6.61
C THR A 126 -23.84 17.04 6.17
N GLY A 127 -23.00 16.01 6.00
CA GLY A 127 -23.44 14.67 5.61
C GLY A 127 -24.15 13.89 6.73
N LEU A 128 -23.77 14.15 7.99
CA LEU A 128 -24.41 13.58 9.19
C LEU A 128 -25.81 14.18 9.41
N ASN A 129 -25.99 15.48 9.13
CA ASN A 129 -27.29 16.14 9.28
C ASN A 129 -28.34 15.62 8.28
N ASN A 130 -27.94 15.30 7.03
CA ASN A 130 -28.87 14.74 6.04
C ASN A 130 -29.27 13.29 6.35
N LEU A 131 -28.42 12.49 7.01
CA LEU A 131 -28.73 11.12 7.42
C LEU A 131 -29.61 11.07 8.68
N LEU A 132 -29.53 12.08 9.55
CA LEU A 132 -30.36 12.19 10.75
C LEU A 132 -31.76 12.76 10.47
N GLN A 133 -31.96 13.50 9.37
CA GLN A 133 -33.29 13.97 8.95
C GLN A 133 -34.10 12.95 8.13
N MET A 134 -33.50 11.82 7.75
CA MET A 134 -34.17 10.71 7.06
C MET A 134 -34.59 9.57 8.00
N ARG A 135 -34.62 9.80 9.32
CA ARG A 135 -35.19 8.88 10.33
C ARG A 135 -36.43 9.47 10.98
#